data_AF-A0A948C4A3-F1
#
_entry.id   AF-A0A948C4A3-F1
#
_cell.length_a   1.000
_cell.length_b   1.000
_cell.length_c   1.000
_cell.angle_alpha   90.00
_cell.angle_beta   90.00
_cell.angle_gamma   90.00
#
_symmetry.space_group_name_H-M   'P 1'
#
loop_
_entity.id
_entity.type
_entity.pdbx_description
1 polymer ?
#
loop_
_entity_poly.entity_id
_entity_poly.type
_entity_poly.pdbx_seq_one_letter_code
_entity_poly.pdbx_strand_id
1 'polypeptide(L)' 'MTNKDIISAELVRIMEILGKKVVVYTVNTQEEFQKVYEMGVRNIITDDVVLLKKAIKNFVGINTK' A
#
# COMPACT_ATOMS: atom_id res chain seq x y z
N MET A 1 9.02 15.18 10.96
CA MET A 1 7.83 14.42 10.55
C MET A 1 7.76 14.42 9.04
N THR A 2 8.17 13.33 8.40
CA THR A 2 7.83 13.14 6.99
C THR A 2 6.36 12.70 6.91
N ASN A 3 5.63 13.11 5.88
CA ASN A 3 4.20 12.82 5.66
C ASN A 3 3.80 11.33 5.75
N LYS A 4 4.77 10.39 5.76
CA LYS A 4 4.56 8.93 5.77
C LYS A 4 4.00 8.39 7.09
N ASP A 5 3.98 9.19 8.16
CA ASP A 5 3.42 8.79 9.47
C ASP A 5 1.97 9.23 9.67
N ILE A 6 1.31 9.80 8.65
CA ILE A 6 -0.10 10.24 8.74
C ILE A 6 -1.07 9.05 8.65
N ILE A 7 -0.65 7.94 8.05
CA ILE A 7 -1.52 6.77 7.86
C ILE A 7 -1.35 5.76 8.98
N SER A 8 -2.47 5.23 9.46
CA SER A 8 -2.53 4.13 10.42
C SER A 8 -3.56 3.10 9.97
N ALA A 9 -3.44 1.85 10.46
CA ALA A 9 -4.43 0.80 10.18
C ALA A 9 -5.84 1.19 10.66
N GLU A 10 -5.94 1.94 11.76
CA GLU A 10 -7.20 2.47 12.27
C GLU A 10 -7.84 3.45 11.29
N LEU A 11 -7.08 4.44 10.78
CA LEU A 11 -7.57 5.39 9.79
C LEU A 11 -8.08 4.66 8.53
N VAL A 12 -7.32 3.69 8.03
CA VAL A 12 -7.69 2.88 6.86
C VAL A 12 -9.02 2.17 7.09
N ARG A 13 -9.19 1.53 8.25
CA ARG A 13 -10.44 0.84 8.62
C ARG A 13 -11.63 1.80 8.73
N ILE A 14 -11.45 2.97 9.34
CA ILE A 14 -12.52 3.97 9.45
C ILE A 14 -12.96 4.43 8.06
N MET A 15 -12.00 4.72 7.17
CA MET A 15 -12.32 5.14 5.81
C MET A 15 -13.07 4.06 5.03
N GLU A 16 -12.70 2.79 5.20
CA GLU A 16 -13.42 1.66 4.59
C GLU A 16 -14.87 1.55 5.09
N ILE A 17 -15.11 1.69 6.40
CA ILE A 17 -16.46 1.73 7.00
C ILE A 17 -17.30 2.87 6.41
N LEU A 18 -16.68 4.01 6.14
CA LEU A 18 -17.32 5.17 5.51
C LEU A 18 -17.52 5.02 3.99
N GLY A 19 -17.19 3.86 3.41
CA GLY A 19 -17.27 3.59 1.98
C GLY A 19 -16.27 4.40 1.15
N LYS A 20 -15.19 4.88 1.77
CA LYS A 20 -14.13 5.67 1.13
C LYS A 20 -12.93 4.80 0.83
N LYS A 21 -12.17 5.18 -0.20
CA LYS A 21 -10.90 4.55 -0.56
C LYS A 21 -9.74 5.40 -0.07
N VAL A 22 -8.80 4.76 0.63
CA VAL A 22 -7.50 5.38 0.94
C VAL A 22 -6.55 5.10 -0.22
N VAL A 23 -5.92 6.16 -0.72
CA VAL A 23 -4.88 6.11 -1.76
C VAL A 23 -3.60 6.68 -1.15
N VAL A 24 -2.53 5.89 -1.16
CA VAL A 24 -1.23 6.32 -0.61
C VAL A 24 -0.26 6.63 -1.75
N TYR A 25 0.42 7.77 -1.64
CA TYR A 25 1.45 8.22 -2.56
C TYR A 25 2.63 8.89 -1.80
N THR A 26 3.87 8.80 -2.26
CA THR A 26 4.41 7.84 -3.25
C THR A 26 5.13 6.71 -2.52
N VAL A 27 4.85 5.46 -2.90
CA VAL A 27 5.46 4.25 -2.33
C VAL A 27 6.56 3.76 -3.28
N ASN A 28 7.82 3.92 -2.89
CA ASN A 28 8.97 3.65 -3.77
C ASN A 28 9.98 2.66 -3.17
N THR A 29 9.65 2.04 -2.03
CA THR A 29 10.48 0.97 -1.45
C THR A 29 9.63 -0.26 -1.07
N GLN A 30 10.27 -1.43 -1.02
CA GLN A 30 9.62 -2.68 -0.62
C GLN A 30 9.07 -2.59 0.81
N GLU A 31 9.83 -1.95 1.71
CA GLU A 31 9.45 -1.74 3.10
C GLU A 31 8.21 -0.85 3.22
N GLU A 32 8.15 0.24 2.45
CA GLU A 32 6.97 1.10 2.40
C GLU A 32 5.75 0.35 1.88
N PHE A 33 5.90 -0.42 0.81
CA PHE A 33 4.81 -1.25 0.27
C PHE A 33 4.30 -2.23 1.33
N GLN A 34 5.21 -2.94 1.99
CA GLN A 34 4.85 -3.89 3.03
C GLN A 34 4.08 -3.22 4.17
N LYS A 35 4.61 -2.10 4.69
CA LYS A 35 3.96 -1.32 5.76
C LYS A 35 2.54 -0.93 5.39
N VAL A 36 2.31 -0.36 4.20
CA VAL A 36 0.96 0.09 3.81
C VAL A 36 0.03 -1.08 3.48
N TYR A 37 0.56 -2.16 2.93
CA TYR A 37 -0.22 -3.38 2.65
C TYR A 37 -0.74 -4.02 3.94
N GLU A 38 0.11 -4.14 4.95
CA GLU A 38 -0.21 -4.63 6.30
C GLU A 38 -1.25 -3.73 7.00
N MET A 39 -1.24 -2.42 6.74
CA MET A 39 -2.27 -1.49 7.21
C MET A 39 -3.64 -1.64 6.53
N GLY A 40 -3.76 -2.50 5.51
CA GLY A 40 -5.00 -2.70 4.75
C GLY A 40 -5.15 -1.80 3.53
N VAL A 41 -4.15 -0.99 3.18
CA VAL A 41 -4.20 -0.15 1.98
C VAL A 41 -4.13 -1.04 0.73
N ARG A 42 -4.98 -0.75 -0.26
CA ARG A 42 -5.03 -1.47 -1.54
C ARG A 42 -4.85 -0.58 -2.77
N ASN A 43 -4.87 0.74 -2.59
CA ASN A 43 -4.65 1.69 -3.69
C ASN A 43 -3.34 2.44 -3.42
N ILE A 44 -2.35 2.24 -4.28
CA ILE A 44 -0.99 2.78 -4.14
C ILE A 44 -0.59 3.48 -5.43
N ILE A 45 0.08 4.62 -5.32
CA ILE A 45 0.76 5.31 -6.42
C ILE A 45 2.27 5.19 -6.20
N THR A 46 2.98 4.80 -7.24
CA THR A 46 4.44 4.57 -7.24
C THR A 46 5.07 5.17 -8.49
N ASP A 47 6.31 5.62 -8.37
CA ASP A 47 7.14 5.95 -9.53
C ASP A 47 7.92 4.71 -10.04
N ASP A 48 8.03 3.65 -9.22
CA ASP A 48 8.73 2.41 -9.54
C ASP A 48 7.75 1.23 -9.73
N VAL A 49 7.25 1.10 -10.96
CA VAL A 49 6.32 0.04 -11.34
C VAL A 49 6.96 -1.36 -11.26
N VAL A 50 8.28 -1.46 -11.43
CA VAL A 50 8.99 -2.76 -11.41
C VAL A 50 9.04 -3.30 -9.98
N LEU A 51 9.36 -2.44 -9.01
CA LEU A 51 9.28 -2.76 -7.58
C LEU A 51 7.88 -3.23 -7.21
N LEU A 52 6.84 -2.46 -7.59
CA LEU A 52 5.46 -2.78 -7.27
C LEU A 52 5.05 -4.17 -7.80
N LYS A 53 5.45 -4.50 -9.05
CA LYS A 53 5.17 -5.82 -9.63
C LYS A 53 5.84 -6.96 -8.86
N LYS A 54 7.09 -6.77 -8.40
CA LYS A 54 7.80 -7.76 -7.57
C LYS A 54 7.12 -7.93 -6.21
N ALA A 55 6.74 -6.82 -5.57
CA ALA A 55 6.05 -6.85 -4.29
C ALA A 55 4.73 -7.63 -4.39
N ILE A 56 3.88 -7.32 -5.37
CA ILE A 56 2.59 -8.00 -5.58
C ILE A 56 2.79 -9.51 -5.79
N LYS A 57 3.80 -9.93 -6.57
CA LYS A 57 4.10 -11.36 -6.75
C LYS A 57 4.39 -12.06 -5.42
N ASN A 58 5.16 -11.43 -4.55
CA ASN A 58 5.54 -11.97 -3.25
C ASN A 58 4.33 -12.05 -2.28
N PHE A 59 3.46 -11.05 -2.28
CA PHE A 59 2.36 -10.95 -1.31
C PHE A 59 1.06 -11.63 -1.73
N VAL A 60 0.78 -11.74 -3.04
CA VAL A 60 -0.48 -12.30 -3.54
C VAL A 60 -0.30 -13.76 -4.00
N GLY A 61 0.93 -14.28 -4.00
CA GLY A 61 1.21 -15.67 -4.41
C GLY A 61 0.85 -15.98 -5.86
N ILE A 62 0.70 -14.95 -6.70
CA ILE A 62 0.30 -15.13 -8.11
C ILE A 62 1.53 -15.53 -8.91
N ASN A 63 1.68 -16.83 -9.14
CA ASN A 63 2.47 -17.37 -10.24
C ASN A 63 1.79 -16.99 -11.56
N THR A 64 2.10 -15.81 -12.09
CA THR A 64 1.78 -15.47 -13.47
C THR A 64 2.70 -16.31 -14.36
N LYS A 65 2.13 -17.34 -15.00
CA LYS A 65 2.75 -18.10 -16.08
C LYS A 65 3.18 -17.17 -17.21
#